data_AF-A0A1X6NW46-F1
#
_entry.id   AF-A0A1X6NW46-F1
#
_cell.length_a   1.000
_cell.length_b   1.000
_cell.length_c   1.000
_cell.angle_alpha   90.00
_cell.angle_beta   90.00
_cell.angle_gamma   90.00
#
_symmetry.space_group_name_H-M   'P 1'
#
loop_
_entity.id
_entity.type
_entity.pdbx_description
1 polymer ?
#
loop_
_entity_poly.entity_id
_entity_poly.type
_entity_poly.pdbx_seq_one_letter_code
_entity_poly.pdbx_strand_id
1 'polypeptide(L)'
;MSLPHEAVGEMLGKRERPKQGAGPAGPVAPLPPAALLTDAAIERLRQLLNALTAAQLADMLVNALQFGALTEGGLLGSISVPDLRAVGKELGTVNCAITRWMPNSRWGSSTDTYAYRRASSAVAAFKRLLSSHAKAVEASGHWPSVFRFCDLVFKELNTTITWDSPSHKTWQTRTAKMLDGLTLKAAKAMTNEPTTGVEAFETLVKE
;
A
#
# COMPACT_ATOMS: atom_id res chain seq x y z
N MET A 1 20.64 9.42 75.63
CA MET A 1 21.30 10.39 76.53
C MET A 1 22.79 10.13 76.51
N SER A 2 23.56 11.21 76.37
CA SER A 2 24.96 11.39 76.81
C SER A 2 26.11 10.59 76.16
N LEU A 3 26.86 11.34 75.35
CA LEU A 3 28.33 11.41 75.14
C LEU A 3 29.16 11.11 76.43
N PRO A 4 30.53 10.93 76.42
CA PRO A 4 31.48 11.73 75.60
C PRO A 4 32.93 11.22 75.33
N HIS A 5 33.70 12.15 74.73
CA HIS A 5 35.13 12.50 74.91
C HIS A 5 36.23 11.96 73.95
N GLU A 6 36.60 12.88 73.03
CA GLU A 6 37.94 13.49 72.85
C GLU A 6 39.12 12.79 72.14
N ALA A 7 39.43 13.36 70.96
CA ALA A 7 40.57 14.25 70.66
C ALA A 7 41.97 13.70 70.31
N VAL A 8 42.65 14.57 69.54
CA VAL A 8 44.07 14.62 69.10
C VAL A 8 44.35 13.78 67.84
N GLY A 9 44.97 14.28 66.76
CA GLY A 9 45.62 15.55 66.45
C GLY A 9 46.35 15.43 65.10
N GLU A 10 46.59 16.58 64.48
CA GLU A 10 47.34 16.93 63.25
C GLU A 10 48.36 15.94 62.64
N MET A 11 48.38 15.83 61.31
CA MET A 11 49.39 16.50 60.45
C MET A 11 49.38 16.00 58.99
N LEU A 12 49.42 16.99 58.08
CA LEU A 12 50.12 17.04 56.78
C LEU A 12 50.16 15.83 55.84
N GLY A 13 49.57 16.03 54.67
CA GLY A 13 49.95 15.31 53.44
C GLY A 13 49.24 15.87 52.22
N LYS A 14 49.82 16.90 51.58
CA LYS A 14 49.41 17.41 50.27
C LYS A 14 49.45 16.25 49.26
N ARG A 15 48.29 15.70 48.89
CA ARG A 15 48.18 14.75 47.77
C ARG A 15 48.01 15.52 46.47
N GLU A 16 49.09 15.56 45.71
CA GLU A 16 49.12 16.04 44.33
C GLU A 16 48.16 15.24 43.44
N ARG A 17 47.44 15.96 42.58
CA ARG A 17 46.63 15.37 41.50
C ARG A 17 47.53 14.62 40.52
N PRO A 18 47.27 13.34 40.20
CA PRO A 18 47.75 12.77 38.96
C PRO A 18 46.91 13.35 37.81
N LYS A 19 47.56 14.21 37.01
CA LYS A 19 47.08 14.61 35.67
C LYS A 19 47.04 13.34 34.81
N GLN A 20 45.88 12.69 34.74
CA GLN A 20 45.64 11.70 33.69
C GLN A 20 45.64 12.44 32.36
N GLY A 21 46.75 12.26 31.64
CA GLY A 21 46.93 12.75 30.29
C GLY A 21 45.82 12.21 29.40
N ALA A 22 45.06 13.14 28.84
CA ALA A 22 44.30 12.93 27.62
C ALA A 22 45.30 12.47 26.55
N GLY A 23 45.35 11.15 26.30
CA GLY A 23 45.98 10.63 25.10
C GLY A 23 45.26 11.24 23.89
N PRO A 24 45.98 11.66 22.83
CA PRO A 24 45.33 12.14 21.64
C PRO A 24 44.48 10.99 21.08
N ALA A 25 43.16 11.20 21.04
CA ALA A 25 42.29 10.42 20.19
C ALA A 25 42.89 10.52 18.78
N GLY A 26 43.51 9.43 18.33
CA GLY A 26 43.98 9.32 16.96
C GLY A 26 42.83 9.67 16.02
N PRO A 27 43.10 10.29 14.86
CA PRO A 27 42.07 10.62 13.90
C PRO A 27 41.31 9.34 13.57
N VAL A 28 40.08 9.24 14.06
CA VAL A 28 39.11 8.26 13.61
C VAL A 28 39.02 8.50 12.12
N ALA A 29 39.56 7.56 11.34
CA ALA A 29 39.48 7.62 9.89
C ALA A 29 38.02 7.91 9.53
N PRO A 30 37.74 8.91 8.67
CA PRO A 30 36.39 9.14 8.18
C PRO A 30 35.87 7.81 7.65
N LEU A 31 34.74 7.35 8.20
CA LEU A 31 34.00 6.21 7.65
C LEU A 31 33.92 6.42 6.14
N PRO A 32 34.28 5.42 5.32
CA PRO A 32 34.22 5.56 3.87
C PRO A 32 32.79 5.99 3.50
N PRO A 33 32.62 7.00 2.62
CA PRO A 33 31.30 7.37 2.15
C PRO A 33 30.65 6.13 1.56
N ALA A 34 29.40 5.85 1.98
CA ALA A 34 28.60 4.76 1.44
C ALA A 34 28.77 4.75 -0.08
N ALA A 35 29.32 3.67 -0.64
CA ALA A 35 29.66 3.60 -2.05
C ALA A 35 28.41 3.91 -2.86
N LEU A 36 28.38 5.09 -3.48
CA LEU A 36 27.29 5.49 -4.36
C LEU A 36 27.27 4.50 -5.53
N LEU A 37 26.18 3.75 -5.65
CA LEU A 37 25.95 2.83 -6.76
C LEU A 37 26.11 3.60 -8.07
N THR A 38 27.02 3.14 -8.93
CA THR A 38 27.20 3.73 -10.27
C THR A 38 25.94 3.51 -11.12
N ASP A 39 25.63 4.44 -12.03
CA ASP A 39 24.47 4.35 -12.92
C ASP A 39 24.40 3.03 -13.70
N ALA A 40 25.54 2.53 -14.17
CA ALA A 40 25.63 1.23 -14.86
C ALA A 40 25.25 0.04 -13.95
N ALA A 41 25.60 0.10 -12.67
CA ALA A 41 25.22 -0.93 -11.69
C ALA A 41 23.73 -0.87 -11.36
N ILE A 42 23.16 0.35 -11.27
CA ILE A 42 21.72 0.56 -11.07
C ILE A 42 20.93 -0.03 -12.23
N GLU A 43 21.36 0.21 -13.47
CA GLU A 43 20.64 -0.28 -14.65
C GLU A 43 20.72 -1.81 -14.79
N ARG A 44 21.89 -2.40 -14.51
CA ARG A 44 22.03 -3.86 -14.43
C ARG A 44 21.12 -4.45 -13.36
N LEU A 45 21.03 -3.81 -12.20
CA LEU A 45 20.15 -4.25 -11.12
C LEU A 45 18.68 -4.20 -11.56
N ARG A 46 18.24 -3.11 -12.20
CA ARG A 46 16.88 -3.00 -12.76
C ARG A 46 16.54 -4.13 -13.73
N GLN A 47 17.45 -4.47 -14.63
CA GLN A 47 17.24 -5.57 -15.58
C GLN A 47 17.04 -6.91 -14.87
N LEU A 48 17.83 -7.19 -13.83
CA LEU A 48 17.70 -8.41 -13.03
C LEU A 48 16.40 -8.41 -12.23
N LEU A 49 16.02 -7.28 -11.62
CA LEU A 49 14.77 -7.15 -10.87
C LEU A 49 13.54 -7.33 -11.76
N ASN A 50 13.58 -6.81 -13.00
CA ASN A 50 12.49 -6.96 -13.97
C ASN A 50 12.32 -8.40 -14.48
N ALA A 51 13.34 -9.24 -14.38
CA ALA A 51 13.25 -10.65 -14.73
C ALA A 51 12.60 -11.50 -13.63
N LEU A 52 12.54 -10.99 -12.40
CA LEU A 52 11.93 -11.68 -11.27
C LEU A 52 10.40 -11.58 -11.31
N THR A 53 9.74 -12.64 -10.84
CA THR A 53 8.31 -12.57 -10.55
C THR A 53 8.07 -11.72 -9.30
N ALA A 54 6.86 -11.16 -9.17
CA ALA A 54 6.49 -10.35 -8.01
C ALA A 54 6.65 -11.09 -6.67
N ALA A 55 6.36 -12.41 -6.64
CA ALA A 55 6.54 -13.23 -5.46
C ALA A 55 8.02 -13.36 -5.07
N GLN A 56 8.90 -13.63 -6.04
CA GLN A 56 10.35 -13.73 -5.80
C GLN A 56 10.94 -12.39 -5.34
N LEU A 57 10.45 -11.27 -5.87
CA LEU A 57 10.85 -9.94 -5.44
C LEU A 57 10.43 -9.68 -3.97
N ALA A 58 9.20 -10.04 -3.61
CA ALA A 58 8.71 -9.92 -2.24
C ALA A 58 9.54 -10.76 -1.26
N ASP A 59 9.80 -12.02 -1.59
CA ASP A 59 10.64 -12.91 -0.77
C ASP A 59 12.07 -12.37 -0.63
N MET A 60 12.65 -11.82 -1.70
CA MET A 60 13.98 -11.22 -1.66
C MET A 60 14.03 -10.00 -0.73
N LEU A 61 13.02 -9.12 -0.77
CA LEU A 61 12.92 -7.96 0.12
C LEU A 61 12.74 -8.38 1.59
N VAL A 62 11.91 -9.38 1.85
CA VAL A 62 11.72 -9.94 3.21
C VAL A 62 13.02 -10.54 3.73
N ASN A 63 13.74 -11.29 2.89
CA ASN A 63 15.05 -11.84 3.26
C ASN A 63 16.07 -10.71 3.53
N ALA A 64 16.10 -9.67 2.69
CA ALA A 64 17.00 -8.53 2.88
C ALA A 64 16.71 -7.76 4.19
N LEU A 65 15.45 -7.69 4.64
CA LEU A 65 15.09 -7.19 5.97
C LEU A 65 15.62 -8.10 7.08
N GLN A 66 15.44 -9.42 6.95
CA GLN A 66 15.90 -10.39 7.96
C GLN A 66 17.42 -10.39 8.13
N PHE A 67 18.17 -10.17 7.05
CA PHE A 67 19.63 -10.07 7.07
C PHE A 67 20.16 -8.66 7.38
N GLY A 68 19.28 -7.69 7.66
CA GLY A 68 19.64 -6.31 8.03
C GLY A 68 20.21 -5.46 6.89
N ALA A 69 20.06 -5.91 5.64
CA ALA A 69 20.47 -5.15 4.46
C ALA A 69 19.49 -4.00 4.14
N LEU A 70 18.26 -4.10 4.62
CA LEU A 70 17.23 -3.06 4.57
C LEU A 70 16.68 -2.82 5.98
N THR A 71 16.26 -1.58 6.25
CA THR A 71 15.50 -1.25 7.46
C THR A 71 14.01 -1.24 7.15
N GLU A 72 13.19 -1.72 8.09
CA GLU A 72 11.74 -1.75 7.93
C GLU A 72 11.17 -0.34 7.67
N GLY A 73 11.60 0.66 8.45
CA GLY A 73 11.15 2.05 8.27
C GLY A 73 11.58 2.66 6.93
N GLY A 74 12.78 2.31 6.43
CA GLY A 74 13.25 2.75 5.12
C GLY A 74 12.48 2.09 3.98
N LEU A 75 12.15 0.80 4.12
CA LEU A 75 11.36 0.08 3.13
C LEU A 75 9.90 0.57 3.11
N LEU A 76 9.24 0.66 4.26
CA LEU A 76 7.86 1.15 4.37
C LEU A 76 7.72 2.59 3.86
N GLY A 77 8.70 3.46 4.13
CA GLY A 77 8.74 4.83 3.59
C GLY A 77 9.00 4.92 2.08
N SER A 78 9.49 3.83 1.46
CA SER A 78 9.78 3.77 0.02
C SER A 78 8.71 3.04 -0.80
N ILE A 79 7.82 2.28 -0.16
CA ILE A 79 6.72 1.59 -0.84
C ILE A 79 5.75 2.64 -1.38
N SER A 80 5.70 2.73 -2.70
CA SER A 80 4.75 3.60 -3.39
C SER A 80 3.33 3.04 -3.28
N VAL A 81 2.33 3.94 -3.30
CA VAL A 81 0.93 3.55 -3.34
C VAL A 81 0.68 2.63 -4.56
N PRO A 82 0.05 1.46 -4.38
CA PRO A 82 -0.30 0.55 -5.47
C PRO A 82 -1.02 1.28 -6.62
N ASP A 83 -0.49 1.16 -7.84
CA ASP A 83 -1.12 1.76 -9.01
C ASP A 83 -2.35 0.96 -9.45
N LEU A 84 -3.53 1.56 -9.30
CA LEU A 84 -4.81 0.97 -9.68
C LEU A 84 -5.27 1.36 -11.09
N ARG A 85 -4.51 2.18 -11.83
CA ARG A 85 -4.89 2.67 -13.16
C ARG A 85 -5.05 1.54 -14.17
N ALA A 86 -4.19 0.52 -14.09
CA ALA A 86 -4.30 -0.67 -14.93
C ALA A 86 -5.64 -1.40 -14.71
N VAL A 87 -6.04 -1.55 -13.44
CA VAL A 87 -7.31 -2.20 -13.05
C VAL A 87 -8.51 -1.41 -13.58
N GLY A 88 -8.48 -0.08 -13.48
CA GLY A 88 -9.53 0.77 -14.05
C GLY A 88 -9.65 0.65 -15.57
N LYS A 89 -8.53 0.65 -16.28
CA LYS A 89 -8.52 0.48 -17.73
C LYS A 89 -9.09 -0.88 -18.16
N GLU A 90 -8.75 -1.95 -17.43
CA GLU A 90 -9.31 -3.28 -17.67
C GLU A 90 -10.83 -3.30 -17.46
N LEU A 91 -11.30 -2.78 -16.32
CA LEU A 91 -12.72 -2.69 -15.99
C LEU A 91 -13.48 -1.88 -17.05
N GLY A 92 -12.98 -0.70 -17.42
CA GLY A 92 -13.59 0.15 -18.45
C GLY A 92 -13.61 -0.51 -19.83
N THR A 93 -12.58 -1.28 -20.19
CA THR A 93 -12.55 -2.03 -21.46
C THR A 93 -13.65 -3.09 -21.51
N VAL A 94 -13.84 -3.85 -20.42
CA VAL A 94 -14.90 -4.85 -20.33
C VAL A 94 -16.28 -4.18 -20.28
N ASN A 95 -16.42 -3.05 -19.59
CA ASN A 95 -17.64 -2.27 -19.54
C ASN A 95 -18.04 -1.74 -20.94
N CYS A 96 -17.07 -1.22 -21.70
CA CYS A 96 -17.25 -0.86 -23.11
C CYS A 96 -17.60 -2.07 -23.99
N ALA A 97 -17.17 -3.28 -23.62
CA ALA A 97 -17.61 -4.48 -24.32
C ALA A 97 -19.09 -4.76 -24.06
N ILE A 98 -19.59 -4.58 -22.82
CA ILE A 98 -21.02 -4.71 -22.50
C ILE A 98 -21.85 -3.76 -23.37
N THR A 99 -21.42 -2.50 -23.50
CA THR A 99 -22.14 -1.51 -24.32
C THR A 99 -22.10 -1.84 -25.80
N ARG A 100 -20.98 -2.36 -26.31
CA ARG A 100 -20.84 -2.79 -27.71
C ARG A 100 -21.80 -3.92 -28.10
N TRP A 101 -22.21 -4.76 -27.14
CA TRP A 101 -23.17 -5.84 -27.40
C TRP A 101 -24.63 -5.37 -27.49
N MET A 102 -24.91 -4.10 -27.20
CA MET A 102 -26.27 -3.58 -27.30
C MET A 102 -26.71 -3.44 -28.77
N PRO A 103 -27.96 -3.83 -29.09
CA PRO A 103 -28.51 -3.61 -30.41
C PRO A 103 -28.68 -2.10 -30.66
N ASN A 104 -28.26 -1.64 -31.83
CA ASN A 104 -28.46 -0.27 -32.27
C ASN A 104 -29.90 -0.13 -32.82
N SER A 105 -30.89 -0.20 -31.91
CA SER A 105 -32.29 -0.29 -32.29
C SER A 105 -32.95 1.09 -32.33
N ARG A 106 -33.54 1.43 -33.48
CA ARG A 106 -34.36 2.64 -33.65
C ARG A 106 -35.80 2.47 -33.14
N TRP A 107 -36.26 1.24 -32.90
CA TRP A 107 -37.67 0.89 -32.68
C TRP A 107 -37.93 -0.12 -31.55
N GLY A 108 -36.97 -0.40 -30.67
CA GLY A 108 -37.13 -1.36 -29.57
C GLY A 108 -36.16 -1.08 -28.42
N SER A 109 -36.44 -1.62 -27.22
CA SER A 109 -35.59 -1.41 -26.03
C SER A 109 -34.21 -2.05 -26.25
N SER A 110 -33.15 -1.27 -26.07
CA SER A 110 -31.76 -1.75 -26.10
C SER A 110 -31.33 -2.41 -24.78
N THR A 111 -32.21 -2.42 -23.77
CA THR A 111 -31.96 -2.87 -22.40
C THR A 111 -32.87 -4.02 -21.96
N ASP A 112 -33.51 -4.68 -22.94
CA ASP A 112 -34.40 -5.82 -22.73
C ASP A 112 -33.65 -7.13 -22.45
N THR A 113 -34.42 -8.20 -22.19
CA THR A 113 -33.87 -9.54 -21.93
C THR A 113 -33.04 -10.07 -23.11
N TYR A 114 -33.39 -9.71 -24.35
CA TYR A 114 -32.64 -10.13 -25.53
C TYR A 114 -31.26 -9.47 -25.60
N ALA A 115 -31.20 -8.14 -25.39
CA ALA A 115 -29.95 -7.40 -25.30
C ALA A 115 -29.06 -7.92 -24.16
N TYR A 116 -29.64 -8.20 -22.99
CA TYR A 116 -28.91 -8.80 -21.87
C TYR A 116 -28.30 -10.16 -22.23
N ARG A 117 -29.04 -11.03 -22.90
CA ARG A 117 -28.52 -12.35 -23.32
C ARG A 117 -27.27 -12.21 -24.20
N ARG A 118 -27.22 -11.22 -25.09
CA ARG A 118 -26.03 -10.95 -25.93
C ARG A 118 -24.85 -10.43 -25.12
N ALA A 119 -25.10 -9.53 -24.17
CA ALA A 119 -24.05 -8.97 -23.31
C ALA A 119 -23.66 -9.88 -22.12
N SER A 120 -24.38 -10.98 -21.91
CA SER A 120 -24.25 -11.83 -20.70
C SER A 120 -22.83 -12.37 -20.47
N SER A 121 -22.11 -12.69 -21.54
CA SER A 121 -20.71 -13.13 -21.48
C SER A 121 -19.77 -12.00 -21.00
N ALA A 122 -19.95 -10.79 -21.51
CA ALA A 122 -19.20 -9.60 -21.08
C ALA A 122 -19.54 -9.22 -19.63
N VAL A 123 -20.80 -9.30 -19.22
CA VAL A 123 -21.23 -9.11 -17.82
C VAL A 123 -20.59 -10.16 -16.91
N ALA A 124 -20.53 -11.43 -17.34
CA ALA A 124 -19.87 -12.48 -16.57
C ALA A 124 -18.36 -12.23 -16.42
N ALA A 125 -17.69 -11.78 -17.49
CA ALA A 125 -16.29 -11.39 -17.46
C ALA A 125 -16.04 -10.22 -16.50
N PHE A 126 -16.89 -9.19 -16.54
CA PHE A 126 -16.81 -8.03 -15.65
C PHE A 126 -16.88 -8.44 -14.18
N LYS A 127 -17.90 -9.24 -13.81
CA LYS A 127 -18.06 -9.74 -12.44
C LYS A 127 -16.85 -10.56 -11.96
N ARG A 128 -16.31 -11.42 -12.82
CA ARG A 128 -15.16 -12.26 -12.48
C ARG A 128 -13.91 -11.41 -12.21
N LEU A 129 -13.65 -10.44 -13.08
CA LEU A 129 -12.51 -9.53 -12.96
C LEU A 129 -12.63 -8.69 -11.69
N LEU A 130 -13.82 -8.15 -11.43
CA LEU A 130 -14.15 -7.39 -10.22
C LEU A 130 -13.93 -8.21 -8.94
N SER A 131 -14.48 -9.43 -8.85
CA SER A 131 -14.28 -10.28 -7.68
C SER A 131 -12.83 -10.70 -7.48
N SER A 132 -12.07 -10.87 -8.57
CA SER A 132 -10.63 -11.20 -8.49
C SER A 132 -9.83 -10.04 -7.91
N HIS A 133 -10.00 -8.83 -8.47
CA HIS A 133 -9.30 -7.64 -8.01
C HIS A 133 -9.72 -7.22 -6.61
N ALA A 134 -11.00 -7.34 -6.27
CA ALA A 134 -11.49 -7.08 -4.91
C ALA A 134 -10.79 -7.95 -3.86
N LYS A 135 -10.65 -9.26 -4.13
CA LYS A 135 -9.93 -10.18 -3.24
C LYS A 135 -8.44 -9.84 -3.14
N ALA A 136 -7.80 -9.51 -4.26
CA ALA A 136 -6.38 -9.18 -4.29
C ALA A 136 -6.07 -7.91 -3.51
N VAL A 137 -6.88 -6.86 -3.71
CA VAL A 137 -6.73 -5.57 -3.03
C VAL A 137 -7.06 -5.70 -1.54
N GLU A 138 -8.09 -6.48 -1.17
CA GLU A 138 -8.39 -6.77 0.24
C GLU A 138 -7.27 -7.55 0.92
N ALA A 139 -6.67 -8.53 0.24
CA ALA A 139 -5.56 -9.32 0.76
C ALA A 139 -4.26 -8.51 0.95
N SER A 140 -4.11 -7.40 0.22
CA SER A 140 -2.94 -6.52 0.35
C SER A 140 -2.84 -5.82 1.71
N GLY A 141 -3.95 -5.71 2.44
CA GLY A 141 -4.01 -4.98 3.71
C GLY A 141 -3.78 -3.46 3.60
N HIS A 142 -3.50 -2.93 2.40
CA HIS A 142 -3.28 -1.50 2.18
C HIS A 142 -4.62 -0.77 2.02
N TRP A 143 -5.24 -0.42 3.15
CA TRP A 143 -6.60 0.13 3.22
C TRP A 143 -6.85 1.41 2.38
N PRO A 144 -5.90 2.35 2.25
CA PRO A 144 -6.07 3.50 1.34
C PRO A 144 -6.26 3.08 -0.12
N SER A 145 -5.54 2.04 -0.58
CA SER A 145 -5.73 1.50 -1.93
C SER A 145 -7.05 0.76 -2.08
N VAL A 146 -7.51 0.07 -1.03
CA VAL A 146 -8.85 -0.53 -1.01
C VAL A 146 -9.92 0.53 -1.24
N PHE A 147 -9.79 1.68 -0.58
CA PHE A 147 -10.73 2.79 -0.75
C PHE A 147 -10.70 3.38 -2.17
N ARG A 148 -9.50 3.65 -2.72
CA ARG A 148 -9.33 4.10 -4.11
C ARG A 148 -9.87 3.10 -5.13
N PHE A 149 -9.71 1.80 -4.87
CA PHE A 149 -10.31 0.75 -5.70
C PHE A 149 -11.84 0.82 -5.67
N CYS A 150 -12.45 1.00 -4.50
CA CYS A 150 -13.90 1.14 -4.38
C CYS A 150 -14.45 2.33 -5.17
N ASP A 151 -13.80 3.50 -5.10
CA ASP A 151 -14.19 4.70 -5.86
C ASP A 151 -14.09 4.46 -7.38
N LEU A 152 -13.00 3.83 -7.84
CA LEU A 152 -12.81 3.48 -9.25
C LEU A 152 -13.92 2.55 -9.75
N VAL A 153 -14.23 1.50 -8.98
CA VAL A 153 -15.27 0.54 -9.36
C VAL A 153 -16.66 1.19 -9.31
N PHE A 154 -16.91 2.08 -8.35
CA PHE A 154 -18.18 2.80 -8.26
C PHE A 154 -18.42 3.67 -9.49
N LYS A 155 -17.39 4.38 -9.96
CA LYS A 155 -17.44 5.15 -11.22
C LYS A 155 -17.77 4.26 -12.42
N GLU A 156 -17.11 3.11 -12.54
CA GLU A 156 -17.39 2.14 -13.63
C GLU A 156 -18.79 1.52 -13.52
N LEU A 157 -19.28 1.27 -12.31
CA LEU A 157 -20.62 0.72 -12.10
C LEU A 157 -21.70 1.73 -12.52
N ASN A 158 -21.49 3.02 -12.25
CA ASN A 158 -22.42 4.09 -12.62
C ASN A 158 -22.44 4.37 -14.13
N THR A 159 -21.35 4.11 -14.85
CA THR A 159 -21.31 4.21 -16.32
C THR A 159 -21.83 2.97 -17.01
N THR A 160 -21.99 1.86 -16.28
CA THR A 160 -22.54 0.62 -16.84
C THR A 160 -24.03 0.78 -17.17
N ILE A 161 -24.47 0.15 -18.25
CA ILE A 161 -25.89 0.09 -18.65
C ILE A 161 -26.77 -0.46 -17.53
N THR A 162 -27.92 0.20 -17.35
CA THR A 162 -28.98 -0.27 -16.47
C THR A 162 -30.01 -1.06 -17.26
N TRP A 163 -30.24 -2.32 -16.85
CA TRP A 163 -31.16 -3.24 -17.54
C TRP A 163 -32.61 -3.03 -17.12
N ASP A 164 -33.58 -3.28 -18.00
CA ASP A 164 -35.01 -3.09 -17.67
C ASP A 164 -35.46 -4.09 -16.60
N SER A 165 -35.06 -5.36 -16.76
CA SER A 165 -35.44 -6.45 -15.86
C SER A 165 -34.72 -6.37 -14.50
N PRO A 166 -35.44 -6.48 -13.37
CA PRO A 166 -34.84 -6.56 -12.03
C PRO A 166 -33.87 -7.73 -11.87
N SER A 167 -34.14 -8.86 -12.55
CA SER A 167 -33.25 -10.04 -12.52
C SER A 167 -31.86 -9.74 -13.09
N HIS A 168 -31.78 -8.85 -14.09
CA HIS A 168 -30.54 -8.43 -14.74
C HIS A 168 -29.82 -7.32 -13.97
N LYS A 169 -30.52 -6.58 -13.10
CA LYS A 169 -29.93 -5.59 -12.18
C LYS A 169 -29.30 -6.20 -10.93
N THR A 170 -29.65 -7.45 -10.61
CA THR A 170 -29.25 -8.11 -9.37
C THR A 170 -27.73 -8.13 -9.17
N TRP A 171 -26.94 -8.26 -10.24
CA TRP A 171 -25.49 -8.26 -10.14
C TRP A 171 -24.92 -6.87 -9.82
N GLN A 172 -25.54 -5.79 -10.30
CA GLN A 172 -25.15 -4.41 -9.98
C GLN A 172 -25.42 -4.15 -8.49
N THR A 173 -26.60 -4.53 -8.00
CA THR A 173 -26.96 -4.41 -6.58
C THR A 173 -26.02 -5.22 -5.68
N ARG A 174 -25.66 -6.46 -6.07
CA ARG A 174 -24.69 -7.27 -5.31
C ARG A 174 -23.30 -6.64 -5.31
N THR A 175 -22.88 -6.06 -6.43
CA THR A 175 -21.59 -5.37 -6.56
C THR A 175 -21.55 -4.13 -5.65
N ALA A 176 -22.60 -3.30 -5.67
CA ALA A 176 -22.71 -2.14 -4.78
C ALA A 176 -22.61 -2.55 -3.30
N LYS A 177 -23.35 -3.58 -2.86
CA LYS A 177 -23.27 -4.10 -1.49
C LYS A 177 -21.88 -4.62 -1.11
N MET A 178 -21.17 -5.24 -2.06
CA MET A 178 -19.80 -5.69 -1.85
C MET A 178 -18.86 -4.49 -1.64
N LEU A 179 -19.02 -3.43 -2.44
CA LEU A 179 -18.25 -2.19 -2.28
C LEU A 179 -18.54 -1.51 -0.95
N ASP A 180 -19.79 -1.44 -0.52
CA ASP A 180 -20.16 -0.88 0.79
C ASP A 180 -19.45 -1.64 1.93
N GLY A 181 -19.45 -2.98 1.86
CA GLY A 181 -18.77 -3.84 2.83
C GLY A 181 -17.26 -3.63 2.85
N LEU A 182 -16.61 -3.56 1.68
CA LEU A 182 -15.18 -3.30 1.55
C LEU A 182 -14.81 -1.90 2.06
N THR A 183 -15.60 -0.90 1.72
CA THR A 183 -15.38 0.49 2.13
C THR A 183 -15.52 0.64 3.64
N LEU A 184 -16.53 0.01 4.24
CA LEU A 184 -16.70 -0.01 5.69
C LEU A 184 -15.55 -0.74 6.38
N LYS A 185 -15.08 -1.86 5.82
CA LYS A 185 -13.94 -2.60 6.36
C LYS A 185 -12.66 -1.77 6.31
N ALA A 186 -12.39 -1.12 5.18
CA ALA A 186 -11.26 -0.22 5.01
C ALA A 186 -11.34 0.97 5.98
N ALA A 187 -12.50 1.61 6.11
CA ALA A 187 -12.69 2.74 7.02
C ALA A 187 -12.41 2.34 8.48
N LYS A 188 -12.94 1.20 8.94
CA LYS A 188 -12.68 0.69 10.29
C LYS A 188 -11.21 0.36 10.54
N ALA A 189 -10.53 -0.18 9.54
CA ALA A 189 -9.12 -0.51 9.67
C ALA A 189 -8.25 0.75 9.70
N MET A 190 -8.55 1.76 8.88
CA MET A 190 -7.85 3.05 8.89
C MET A 190 -8.07 3.82 10.20
N THR A 191 -9.22 3.68 10.87
CA THR A 191 -9.44 4.30 12.20
C THR A 191 -8.66 3.62 13.32
N ASN A 192 -8.28 2.35 13.15
CA ASN A 192 -7.56 1.58 14.16
C ASN A 192 -6.03 1.72 14.02
N GLU A 193 -5.52 2.21 12.88
CA GLU A 193 -4.09 2.45 12.66
C GLU A 193 -3.77 3.97 12.66
N PRO A 194 -3.35 4.54 13.81
CA PRO A 194 -3.15 5.98 13.95
C PRO A 194 -1.93 6.54 13.19
N THR A 195 -0.99 5.69 12.76
CA THR A 195 0.31 6.16 12.22
C THR A 195 0.28 6.48 10.73
N THR A 196 -0.72 6.02 9.98
CA THR A 196 -0.78 6.15 8.51
C THR A 196 -2.06 6.83 8.02
N GLY A 197 -3.07 6.97 8.90
CA GLY A 197 -4.41 7.39 8.52
C GLY A 197 -4.56 8.88 8.18
N VAL A 198 -3.80 9.78 8.81
CA VAL A 198 -4.03 11.24 8.67
C VAL A 198 -3.40 11.79 7.38
N GLU A 199 -2.15 11.42 7.06
CA GLU A 199 -1.49 11.88 5.83
C GLU A 199 -2.07 11.23 4.56
N ALA A 200 -2.51 9.97 4.66
CA ALA A 200 -3.16 9.27 3.55
C ALA A 200 -4.57 9.81 3.27
N PHE A 201 -5.33 10.26 4.28
CA PHE A 201 -6.64 10.89 4.06
C PHE A 201 -6.52 12.29 3.45
N GLU A 202 -5.56 13.09 3.90
CA GLU A 202 -5.38 14.45 3.37
C GLU A 202 -4.92 14.47 1.91
N THR A 203 -4.13 13.48 1.49
CA THR A 203 -3.79 13.29 0.07
C THR A 203 -4.97 12.74 -0.73
N LEU A 204 -5.83 11.93 -0.11
CA LEU A 204 -7.03 11.38 -0.77
C LEU A 204 -8.08 12.42 -1.13
N VAL A 205 -8.22 13.48 -0.32
CA VAL A 205 -9.22 14.55 -0.47
C VAL A 205 -8.77 15.67 -1.42
N LYS A 206 -7.47 15.77 -1.72
CA LYS A 206 -6.88 16.84 -2.54
C LYS A 206 -6.74 16.50 -4.04
N GLU A 207 -7.02 15.26 -4.45
CA GLU A 207 -7.09 14.80 -5.86
C GLU A 207 -8.53 14.54 -6.31
#